data_AF-A0A8H3I8T4-F1
#
_entry.id   AF-A0A8H3I8T4-F1
#
_cell.length_a   1.000
_cell.length_b   1.000
_cell.length_c   1.000
_cell.angle_alpha   90.00
_cell.angle_beta   90.00
_cell.angle_gamma   90.00
#
_symmetry.space_group_name_H-M   'P 1'
#
loop_
_entity.id
_entity.type
_entity.pdbx_description
1 polymer ?
#
loop_
_entity_poly.entity_id
_entity_poly.type
_entity_poly.pdbx_seq_one_letter_code
_entity_poly.pdbx_strand_id
1 'polypeptide(L)'
;MDRTGYPKLADYVALEPQLAIFKRFGALNAENLYYMQAEIASLEEELRQIIADDTKSRDRKVQKFSSSWRILQAAGGNSAQWQKRMEIRVRLKEYNEALLQCVRLQQIDPADERDLNTLNEWLWDREDGGRAFLHDDSVKGPEYDASTKDLYEEAKDLIPLAPRPGEKDAFTRFLMGPLLEFLNDKFLYRLRGNGSYSNTTLVEIADTIVTVAACLLLVISTIVLYFIHSTIARLGVVAAFIMVFAVMLKVFTKGSRIDILAAAAAFASVQVVFIGTTST
;
A
#
# COMPACT_ATOMS: atom_id res chain seq x y z
N MET A 1 -4.85 3.66 41.54
CA MET A 1 -3.64 2.81 41.42
C MET A 1 -2.92 3.30 40.19
N ASP A 2 -1.70 3.83 40.35
CA ASP A 2 -0.88 4.21 39.21
C ASP A 2 -0.58 2.95 38.39
N ARG A 3 -1.08 2.92 37.15
CA ARG A 3 -0.80 1.86 36.19
C ARG A 3 0.62 2.06 35.66
N THR A 4 1.38 0.98 35.56
CA THR A 4 2.75 0.95 35.01
C THR A 4 2.85 -0.08 33.89
N GLY A 5 3.85 0.02 33.01
CA GLY A 5 4.07 -0.92 31.90
C GLY A 5 3.01 -0.83 30.78
N TYR A 6 2.62 -1.97 30.21
CA TYR A 6 1.67 -2.04 29.08
C TYR A 6 0.33 -1.32 29.32
N PRO A 7 -0.33 -1.41 30.50
CA PRO A 7 -1.55 -0.65 30.76
C PRO A 7 -1.36 0.87 30.67
N LYS A 8 -0.21 1.39 31.13
CA LYS A 8 0.08 2.83 31.06
C LYS A 8 0.30 3.30 29.62
N LEU A 9 1.00 2.49 28.81
CA LEU A 9 1.15 2.74 27.38
C LEU A 9 -0.21 2.69 26.66
N ALA A 10 -1.07 1.72 27.00
CA ALA A 10 -2.40 1.64 26.41
C ALA A 10 -3.26 2.87 26.76
N ASP A 11 -3.20 3.35 28.02
CA ASP A 11 -3.87 4.58 28.44
C ASP A 11 -3.32 5.81 27.69
N TYR A 12 -2.00 5.86 27.45
CA TYR A 12 -1.38 6.93 26.66
C TYR A 12 -1.77 6.91 25.18
N VAL A 13 -1.76 5.72 24.55
CA VAL A 13 -2.21 5.52 23.17
C VAL A 13 -3.71 5.81 23.02
N ALA A 14 -4.52 5.56 24.05
CA ALA A 14 -5.93 5.93 24.05
C ALA A 14 -6.14 7.46 24.05
N LEU A 15 -5.21 8.22 24.66
CA LEU A 15 -5.22 9.69 24.65
C LEU A 15 -4.65 10.27 23.35
N GLU A 16 -3.63 9.63 22.79
CA GLU A 16 -2.95 10.05 21.56
C GLU A 16 -3.00 8.92 20.50
N PRO A 17 -4.13 8.71 19.81
CA PRO A 17 -4.33 7.58 18.90
C PRO A 17 -3.31 7.49 17.75
N GLN A 18 -2.71 8.62 17.34
CA GLN A 18 -1.66 8.65 16.32
C GLN A 18 -0.37 7.94 16.76
N LEU A 19 -0.14 7.79 18.07
CA LEU A 19 1.01 7.06 18.63
C LEU A 19 0.74 5.57 18.79
N ALA A 20 -0.42 5.07 18.31
CA ALA A 20 -0.76 3.66 18.21
C ALA A 20 0.08 2.97 17.13
N ILE A 21 1.38 2.84 17.38
CA ILE A 21 2.36 2.27 16.46
C ILE A 21 2.65 0.83 16.88
N PHE A 22 2.57 -0.09 15.92
CA PHE A 22 2.79 -1.51 16.14
C PHE A 22 3.77 -2.07 15.13
N LYS A 23 4.52 -3.11 15.53
CA LYS A 23 5.35 -3.87 14.60
C LYS A 23 4.45 -4.74 13.71
N ARG A 24 4.68 -4.72 12.39
CA ARG A 24 3.97 -5.61 11.45
C ARG A 24 4.55 -7.02 11.44
N PHE A 25 5.72 -7.23 12.04
CA PHE A 25 6.46 -8.49 12.10
C PHE A 25 6.74 -9.07 10.70
N GLY A 26 7.27 -8.26 9.79
CA GLY A 26 7.40 -8.63 8.38
C GLY A 26 8.21 -9.90 8.14
N ALA A 27 9.37 -10.03 8.79
CA ALA A 27 10.23 -11.21 8.68
C ALA A 27 9.55 -12.47 9.24
N LEU A 28 8.97 -12.39 10.45
CA LEU A 28 8.31 -13.52 11.10
C LEU A 28 7.06 -13.97 10.35
N ASN A 29 6.28 -13.02 9.80
CA ASN A 29 5.14 -13.34 8.96
C ASN A 29 5.56 -14.02 7.65
N ALA A 30 6.65 -13.56 7.01
CA ALA A 30 7.20 -14.22 5.83
C ALA A 30 7.68 -15.65 6.15
N GLU A 31 8.41 -15.83 7.25
CA GLU A 31 8.84 -17.13 7.75
C GLU A 31 7.65 -18.08 7.97
N ASN A 32 6.61 -17.61 8.66
CA ASN A 32 5.39 -18.39 8.86
C ASN A 32 4.74 -18.82 7.52
N LEU A 33 4.66 -17.92 6.54
CA LEU A 33 4.14 -18.25 5.21
C LEU A 33 4.98 -19.33 4.52
N TYR A 34 6.31 -19.29 4.63
CA TYR A 34 7.18 -20.32 4.08
C TYR A 34 6.95 -21.69 4.74
N TYR A 35 6.78 -21.73 6.06
CA TYR A 35 6.43 -22.97 6.75
C TYR A 35 5.09 -23.54 6.30
N MET A 36 4.07 -22.70 6.16
CA MET A 36 2.76 -23.12 5.65
C MET A 36 2.84 -23.66 4.21
N GLN A 37 3.67 -23.05 3.35
CA GLN A 37 3.91 -23.56 2.00
C GLN A 37 4.57 -24.95 2.02
N ALA A 38 5.58 -25.14 2.85
CA ALA A 38 6.26 -26.43 2.99
C ALA A 38 5.32 -27.52 3.53
N GLU A 39 4.47 -27.19 4.50
CA GLU A 39 3.45 -28.11 5.03
C GLU A 39 2.45 -28.53 3.94
N ILE A 40 1.90 -27.57 3.19
CA ILE A 40 0.98 -27.86 2.09
C ILE A 40 1.67 -28.72 1.02
N ALA A 41 2.92 -28.41 0.65
CA ALA A 41 3.68 -29.19 -0.33
C ALA A 41 3.91 -30.65 0.13
N SER A 42 4.18 -30.86 1.42
CA SER A 42 4.28 -32.21 2.01
C SER A 42 2.97 -32.97 1.89
N LEU A 43 1.84 -32.32 2.23
CA LEU A 43 0.52 -32.92 2.14
C LEU A 43 0.12 -33.26 0.70
N GLU A 44 0.51 -32.41 -0.27
CA GLU A 44 0.28 -32.67 -1.70
C GLU A 44 1.06 -33.88 -2.20
N GLU A 45 2.31 -34.06 -1.76
CA GLU A 45 3.12 -35.23 -2.08
C GLU A 45 2.52 -36.51 -1.48
N GLU A 46 2.11 -36.49 -0.22
CA GLU A 46 1.39 -37.61 0.41
C GLU A 46 0.10 -37.94 -0.35
N LEU A 47 -0.68 -36.94 -0.74
CA LEU A 47 -1.89 -37.15 -1.53
C LEU A 47 -1.58 -37.78 -2.89
N ARG A 48 -0.48 -37.38 -3.53
CA ARG A 48 -0.04 -37.93 -4.82
C ARG A 48 0.33 -39.41 -4.68
N GLN A 49 0.97 -39.80 -3.58
CA GLN A 49 1.28 -41.20 -3.27
C GLN A 49 0.01 -42.01 -3.05
N ILE A 50 -0.94 -41.50 -2.24
CA ILE A 50 -2.24 -42.16 -2.02
C ILE A 50 -2.98 -42.38 -3.35
N ILE A 51 -3.00 -41.36 -4.22
CA ILE A 51 -3.63 -41.47 -5.55
C ILE A 51 -2.96 -42.56 -6.40
N ALA A 52 -1.63 -42.64 -6.37
CA ALA A 52 -0.89 -43.64 -7.13
C ALA A 52 -1.18 -45.06 -6.64
N ASP A 53 -1.32 -45.25 -5.33
CA ASP A 53 -1.65 -46.55 -4.73
C ASP A 53 -3.12 -46.93 -4.98
N ASP A 54 -4.06 -45.99 -4.85
CA ASP A 54 -5.47 -46.19 -5.16
C ASP A 54 -5.68 -46.60 -6.62
N THR A 55 -4.87 -46.04 -7.54
CA THR A 55 -4.90 -46.39 -8.97
C THR A 55 -4.42 -47.83 -9.22
N LYS A 56 -3.51 -48.36 -8.39
CA LYS A 56 -3.01 -49.74 -8.45
C LYS A 56 -3.88 -50.74 -7.69
N SER A 57 -4.89 -50.27 -6.95
CA SER A 57 -5.75 -51.11 -6.13
C SER A 57 -6.54 -52.12 -6.97
N ARG A 58 -6.86 -53.28 -6.40
CA ARG A 58 -7.72 -54.29 -7.04
C ARG A 58 -9.20 -53.87 -7.07
N ASP A 59 -9.60 -52.93 -6.21
CA ASP A 59 -10.98 -52.46 -6.15
C ASP A 59 -11.24 -51.40 -7.23
N ARG A 60 -12.15 -51.73 -8.16
CA ARG A 60 -12.57 -50.85 -9.27
C ARG A 60 -13.27 -49.56 -8.80
N LYS A 61 -13.81 -49.51 -7.58
CA LYS A 61 -14.34 -48.28 -6.98
C LYS A 61 -13.22 -47.35 -6.53
N VAL A 62 -12.19 -47.90 -5.88
CA VAL A 62 -11.01 -47.16 -5.39
C VAL A 62 -10.22 -46.56 -6.55
N GLN A 63 -10.01 -47.32 -7.63
CA GLN A 63 -9.37 -46.81 -8.86
C GLN A 63 -10.06 -45.57 -9.44
N LYS A 64 -11.36 -45.40 -9.20
CA LYS A 64 -12.16 -44.28 -9.70
C LYS A 64 -12.18 -43.08 -8.76
N PHE A 65 -11.55 -43.15 -7.59
CA PHE A 65 -11.57 -42.03 -6.64
C PHE A 65 -10.94 -40.76 -7.22
N SER A 66 -9.88 -40.88 -8.02
CA SER A 66 -9.19 -39.75 -8.66
C SER A 66 -10.03 -39.08 -9.76
N SER A 67 -10.88 -39.84 -10.46
CA SER A 67 -11.67 -39.38 -11.61
C SER A 67 -13.14 -39.10 -11.29
N SER A 68 -13.65 -39.58 -10.15
CA SER A 68 -15.04 -39.41 -9.74
C SER A 68 -15.17 -38.88 -8.32
N TRP A 69 -15.38 -37.57 -8.23
CA TRP A 69 -15.68 -36.89 -6.98
C TRP A 69 -16.84 -37.54 -6.22
N ARG A 70 -17.92 -37.96 -6.91
CA ARG A 70 -19.10 -38.56 -6.28
C ARG A 70 -18.78 -39.91 -5.60
N ILE A 71 -17.90 -40.71 -6.20
CA ILE A 71 -17.49 -42.01 -5.64
C ILE A 71 -16.57 -41.77 -4.43
N LEU A 72 -15.64 -40.83 -4.55
CA LEU A 72 -14.73 -40.47 -3.46
C LEU A 72 -15.48 -39.84 -2.26
N GLN A 73 -16.45 -38.95 -2.52
CA GLN A 73 -17.30 -38.37 -1.49
C GLN A 73 -18.14 -39.42 -0.78
N ALA A 74 -18.67 -40.41 -1.51
CA ALA A 74 -19.44 -41.50 -0.93
C ALA A 74 -18.59 -42.43 -0.04
N ALA A 75 -17.29 -42.55 -0.33
CA ALA A 75 -16.34 -43.24 0.55
C ALA A 75 -16.05 -42.44 1.83
N GLY A 76 -16.14 -41.11 1.75
CA GLY A 76 -16.06 -40.20 2.89
C GLY A 76 -14.83 -40.43 3.75
N GLY A 77 -15.00 -40.39 5.07
CA GLY A 77 -13.92 -40.57 6.04
C GLY A 77 -13.20 -41.92 6.00
N ASN A 78 -13.70 -42.92 5.26
CA ASN A 78 -13.04 -44.22 5.11
C ASN A 78 -11.96 -44.22 4.02
N SER A 79 -11.88 -43.16 3.20
CA SER A 79 -10.83 -43.02 2.18
C SER A 79 -9.71 -42.13 2.72
N ALA A 80 -8.48 -42.66 2.73
CA ALA A 80 -7.27 -41.89 3.03
C ALA A 80 -7.14 -40.69 2.07
N GLN A 81 -7.53 -40.86 0.81
CA GLN A 81 -7.53 -39.79 -0.18
C GLN A 81 -8.51 -38.66 0.18
N TRP A 82 -9.71 -39.00 0.65
CA TRP A 82 -10.68 -37.99 1.08
C TRP A 82 -10.19 -37.23 2.31
N GLN A 83 -9.69 -37.95 3.32
CA GLN A 83 -9.13 -37.34 4.53
C GLN A 83 -8.00 -36.37 4.20
N LYS A 84 -7.02 -36.79 3.39
CA LYS A 84 -5.88 -35.96 3.01
C LYS A 84 -6.31 -34.74 2.18
N ARG A 85 -7.29 -34.88 1.28
CA ARG A 85 -7.89 -33.73 0.56
C ARG A 85 -8.58 -32.75 1.49
N MET A 86 -9.30 -33.22 2.51
CA MET A 86 -9.95 -32.34 3.47
C MET A 86 -8.94 -31.61 4.35
N GLU A 87 -7.86 -32.28 4.77
CA GLU A 87 -6.74 -31.67 5.48
C GLU A 87 -6.09 -30.54 4.66
N ILE A 88 -5.74 -30.80 3.40
CA ILE A 88 -5.20 -29.78 2.49
C ILE A 88 -6.15 -28.59 2.35
N ARG A 89 -7.47 -28.81 2.25
CA ARG A 89 -8.44 -27.71 2.13
C ARG A 89 -8.43 -26.78 3.34
N VAL A 90 -8.25 -27.32 4.55
CA VAL A 90 -8.15 -26.51 5.78
C VAL A 90 -6.85 -25.72 5.77
N ARG A 91 -5.71 -26.37 5.57
CA ARG A 91 -4.41 -25.70 5.58
C ARG A 91 -4.26 -24.67 4.47
N LEU A 92 -4.77 -24.95 3.28
CA LEU A 92 -4.77 -24.01 2.17
C LEU A 92 -5.64 -22.78 2.46
N LYS A 93 -6.75 -22.94 3.19
CA LYS A 93 -7.57 -21.80 3.62
C LYS A 93 -6.80 -20.92 4.60
N GLU A 94 -6.20 -21.52 5.63
CA GLU A 94 -5.39 -20.81 6.63
C GLU A 94 -4.23 -20.05 5.97
N TYR A 95 -3.51 -20.70 5.05
CA TYR A 95 -2.43 -20.09 4.28
C TYR A 95 -2.92 -18.89 3.45
N ASN A 96 -4.02 -19.05 2.72
CA ASN A 96 -4.57 -17.96 1.90
C ASN A 96 -5.04 -16.78 2.76
N GLU A 97 -5.65 -17.05 3.93
CA GLU A 97 -6.05 -16.01 4.88
C GLU A 97 -4.84 -15.27 5.46
N ALA A 98 -3.81 -16.00 5.90
CA ALA A 98 -2.56 -15.42 6.39
C ALA A 98 -1.84 -14.59 5.32
N LEU A 99 -1.80 -15.08 4.08
CA LEU A 99 -1.21 -14.35 2.95
C LEU A 99 -1.94 -13.04 2.68
N LEU A 100 -3.28 -13.07 2.67
CA LEU A 100 -4.08 -11.86 2.49
C LEU A 100 -3.87 -10.87 3.64
N GLN A 101 -3.73 -11.34 4.88
CA GLN A 101 -3.39 -10.48 6.02
C GLN A 101 -2.02 -9.83 5.83
N CYS A 102 -1.00 -10.59 5.43
CA CYS A 102 0.35 -10.07 5.15
C CYS A 102 0.35 -9.01 4.05
N VAL A 103 -0.37 -9.25 2.95
CA VAL A 103 -0.53 -8.27 1.86
C VAL A 103 -1.17 -6.99 2.37
N ARG A 104 -2.23 -7.09 3.20
CA ARG A 104 -2.87 -5.91 3.80
C ARG A 104 -1.91 -5.15 4.71
N LEU A 105 -1.14 -5.85 5.55
CA LEU A 105 -0.14 -5.24 6.42
C LEU A 105 0.99 -4.57 5.64
N GLN A 106 1.38 -5.08 4.47
CA GLN A 106 2.38 -4.47 3.59
C GLN A 106 1.87 -3.19 2.90
N GLN A 107 0.57 -3.09 2.66
CA GLN A 107 -0.04 -1.90 2.05
C GLN A 107 -0.14 -0.72 3.02
N ILE A 108 0.07 -0.94 4.32
CA ILE A 108 0.10 0.13 5.32
C ILE A 108 1.45 0.84 5.21
N ASP A 109 1.39 2.15 5.00
CA ASP A 109 2.56 3.01 4.99
C ASP A 109 3.29 2.94 6.34
N PRO A 110 4.64 3.00 6.36
CA PRO A 110 5.41 3.06 7.60
C PRO A 110 4.99 4.23 8.49
N ALA A 111 5.24 4.10 9.79
CA ALA A 111 5.00 5.18 10.76
C ALA A 111 5.84 6.43 10.43
N ASP A 112 5.26 7.60 10.70
CA ASP A 112 5.96 8.89 10.54
C ASP A 112 7.10 9.01 11.56
N GLU A 113 8.24 9.54 11.11
CA GLU A 113 9.41 9.79 11.97
C GLU A 113 9.08 10.68 13.16
N ARG A 114 8.16 11.65 13.00
CA ARG A 114 7.79 12.55 14.10
C ARG A 114 6.98 11.84 15.19
N ASP A 115 6.07 10.95 14.78
CA ASP A 115 5.31 10.13 15.71
C ASP A 115 6.20 9.10 16.40
N LEU A 116 7.16 8.52 15.67
CA LEU A 116 8.19 7.65 16.24
C LEU A 116 9.04 8.39 17.28
N ASN A 117 9.51 9.61 16.97
CA ASN A 117 10.27 10.44 17.91
C ASN A 117 9.44 10.74 19.17
N THR A 118 8.17 11.14 19.01
CA THR A 118 7.27 11.49 20.12
C THR A 118 7.02 10.28 21.03
N LEU A 119 6.76 9.12 20.44
CA LEU A 119 6.57 7.89 21.19
C LEU A 119 7.86 7.49 21.91
N ASN A 120 9.01 7.65 21.26
CA ASN A 120 10.31 7.31 21.82
C ASN A 120 10.69 8.23 23.00
N GLU A 121 10.49 9.54 22.87
CA GLU A 121 10.67 10.52 23.96
C GLU A 121 9.78 10.18 25.17
N TRP A 122 8.53 9.79 24.92
CA TRP A 122 7.62 9.39 25.99
C TRP A 122 8.02 8.08 26.68
N LEU A 123 8.54 7.11 25.92
CA LEU A 123 8.97 5.81 26.45
C LEU A 123 10.20 5.94 27.34
N TRP A 124 11.20 6.74 26.92
CA TRP A 124 12.54 6.72 27.51
C TRP A 124 12.93 7.98 28.27
N ASP A 125 12.61 9.17 27.74
CA ASP A 125 13.12 10.42 28.29
C ASP A 125 12.25 11.00 29.41
N ARG A 126 10.95 10.70 29.39
CA ARG A 126 9.98 11.27 30.33
C ARG A 126 10.00 10.58 31.69
N GLU A 127 10.02 11.36 32.78
CA GLU A 127 10.02 10.81 34.17
C GLU A 127 8.71 10.13 34.55
N ASP A 128 7.60 10.69 34.10
CA ASP A 128 6.25 10.12 34.16
C ASP A 128 5.93 9.24 32.93
N GLY A 129 6.95 8.85 32.16
CA GLY A 129 6.85 8.07 30.94
C GLY A 129 6.71 6.55 31.14
N GLY A 130 6.99 5.82 30.06
CA GLY A 130 6.82 4.38 29.93
C GLY A 130 8.02 3.52 30.35
N ARG A 131 8.88 3.98 31.28
CA ARG A 131 10.16 3.32 31.69
C ARG A 131 10.08 1.84 32.10
N ALA A 132 8.89 1.25 32.21
CA ALA A 132 8.65 -0.16 32.53
C ALA A 132 8.06 -0.96 31.33
N PHE A 133 8.03 -0.39 30.13
CA PHE A 133 7.61 -1.08 28.91
C PHE A 133 8.73 -2.04 28.46
N LEU A 134 8.38 -3.31 28.21
CA LEU A 134 9.33 -4.41 27.91
C LEU A 134 10.44 -4.63 28.96
N HIS A 135 10.38 -3.98 30.12
CA HIS A 135 11.37 -4.18 31.17
C HIS A 135 11.04 -5.49 31.89
N ASP A 136 11.78 -6.54 31.57
CA ASP A 136 11.77 -7.78 32.32
C ASP A 136 12.88 -7.76 33.37
N ASP A 137 12.52 -7.46 34.62
CA ASP A 137 13.44 -7.49 35.77
C ASP A 137 14.05 -8.89 36.01
N SER A 138 13.52 -9.94 35.36
CA SER A 138 14.01 -11.32 35.49
C SER A 138 15.09 -11.72 34.48
N VAL A 139 15.31 -10.92 33.42
CA VAL A 139 16.34 -11.17 32.40
C VAL A 139 17.48 -10.15 32.54
N LYS A 140 18.44 -10.46 33.42
CA LYS A 140 19.71 -9.72 33.48
C LYS A 140 20.63 -10.18 32.35
N GLY A 141 20.46 -9.60 31.17
CA GLY A 141 21.36 -9.79 30.03
C GLY A 141 21.53 -8.50 29.24
N PRO A 142 22.71 -8.24 28.64
CA PRO A 142 22.97 -7.06 27.80
C PRO A 142 22.21 -7.10 26.45
N GLU A 143 21.36 -8.11 26.24
CA GLU A 143 20.70 -8.42 24.97
C GLU A 143 19.24 -7.92 24.93
N TYR A 144 18.70 -7.47 26.08
CA TYR A 144 17.34 -6.93 26.19
C TYR A 144 17.34 -5.46 26.68
N ASP A 145 18.43 -4.75 26.40
CA ASP A 145 18.40 -3.29 26.35
C ASP A 145 17.89 -2.97 24.94
N ALA A 146 16.56 -2.93 24.78
CA ALA A 146 15.88 -2.50 23.56
C ALA A 146 16.14 -1.01 23.35
N SER A 147 17.42 -0.69 23.13
CA SER A 147 17.91 0.64 22.92
C SER A 147 17.26 1.17 21.67
N THR A 148 16.96 2.45 21.72
CA THR A 148 16.47 3.34 20.66
C THR A 148 16.89 2.95 19.25
N LYS A 149 18.07 2.35 19.06
CA LYS A 149 18.62 1.91 17.79
C LYS A 149 17.75 0.91 17.01
N ASP A 150 17.18 -0.10 17.68
CA ASP A 150 16.45 -1.16 16.98
C ASP A 150 15.10 -0.66 16.43
N LEU A 151 14.44 0.27 17.13
CA LEU A 151 13.18 0.86 16.68
C LEU A 151 13.33 1.71 15.41
N TYR A 152 14.47 2.40 15.24
CA TYR A 152 14.75 3.17 14.02
C TYR A 152 15.32 2.30 12.91
N GLU A 153 16.15 1.30 13.22
CA GLU A 153 16.62 0.33 12.21
C GLU A 153 15.44 -0.50 11.65
N GLU A 154 14.44 -0.78 12.48
CA GLU A 154 13.18 -1.43 12.10
C GLU A 154 12.03 -0.44 11.84
N ALA A 155 12.28 0.86 11.66
CA ALA A 155 11.20 1.84 11.42
C ALA A 155 10.30 1.45 10.22
N LYS A 156 10.89 0.73 9.25
CA LYS A 156 10.17 0.18 8.10
C LYS A 156 9.19 -0.94 8.46
N ASP A 157 9.36 -1.61 9.59
CA ASP A 157 8.46 -2.66 10.08
C ASP A 157 7.37 -2.10 11.02
N LEU A 158 7.44 -0.83 11.39
CA LEU A 158 6.46 -0.16 12.25
C LEU A 158 5.32 0.46 11.43
N ILE A 159 4.09 0.18 11.84
CA ILE A 159 2.86 0.62 11.19
C ILE A 159 1.95 1.37 12.18
N PRO A 160 1.38 2.54 11.79
CA PRO A 160 0.43 3.26 12.62
C PRO A 160 -0.99 2.70 12.45
N LEU A 161 -1.72 2.52 13.56
CA LEU A 161 -3.13 2.11 13.53
C LEU A 161 -4.05 3.26 13.12
N ALA A 162 -3.70 4.49 13.48
CA ALA A 162 -4.38 5.71 13.08
C ALA A 162 -3.39 6.63 12.34
N PRO A 163 -3.18 6.42 11.03
CA PRO A 163 -2.27 7.25 10.26
C PRO A 163 -2.72 8.71 10.29
N ARG A 164 -1.77 9.64 10.49
CA ARG A 164 -2.02 11.07 10.38
C ARG A 164 -2.53 11.40 8.97
N PRO A 165 -3.72 12.01 8.83
CA PRO A 165 -4.17 12.52 7.54
C PRO A 165 -3.30 13.73 7.16
N GLY A 166 -2.33 13.53 6.25
CA GLY A 166 -1.62 14.65 5.62
C GLY A 166 -0.10 14.58 5.53
N GLU A 167 0.54 13.43 5.75
CA GLU A 167 2.01 13.32 5.75
C GLU A 167 2.63 12.74 4.47
N LYS A 168 1.88 12.60 3.37
CA LYS A 168 2.48 12.28 2.05
C LYS A 168 3.05 13.53 1.37
N ASP A 169 3.60 14.44 2.17
CA ASP A 169 3.59 15.87 1.88
C ASP A 169 4.95 16.44 1.48
N ALA A 170 6.05 15.68 1.48
CA ALA A 170 7.35 16.23 1.06
C ALA A 170 7.44 16.41 -0.47
N PHE A 171 7.14 15.33 -1.21
CA PHE A 171 7.08 15.37 -2.68
C PHE A 171 5.83 16.11 -3.19
N THR A 172 4.73 15.99 -2.46
CA THR A 172 3.46 16.69 -2.73
C THR A 172 3.59 18.19 -2.43
N ARG A 173 4.23 18.66 -1.36
CA ARG A 173 4.50 20.11 -1.16
C ARG A 173 5.51 20.67 -2.15
N PHE A 174 6.49 19.88 -2.56
CA PHE A 174 7.48 20.33 -3.54
C PHE A 174 6.86 20.57 -4.92
N LEU A 175 6.01 19.63 -5.40
CA LEU A 175 5.36 19.75 -6.72
C LEU A 175 4.03 20.51 -6.67
N MET A 176 3.26 20.36 -5.59
CA MET A 176 1.93 20.96 -5.44
C MET A 176 1.92 22.18 -4.53
N GLY A 177 3.01 22.63 -3.89
CA GLY A 177 2.99 23.83 -3.03
C GLY A 177 2.42 25.07 -3.72
N PRO A 178 2.94 25.48 -4.89
CA PRO A 178 2.39 26.62 -5.64
C PRO A 178 0.96 26.37 -6.17
N LEU A 179 0.63 25.11 -6.49
CA LEU A 179 -0.67 24.70 -7.03
C LEU A 179 -1.75 24.62 -5.94
N LEU A 180 -1.37 24.18 -4.74
CA LEU A 180 -2.20 24.06 -3.55
C LEU A 180 -2.44 25.43 -2.93
N GLU A 181 -1.47 26.34 -2.86
CA GLU A 181 -1.75 27.72 -2.41
C GLU A 181 -2.80 28.40 -3.29
N PHE A 182 -2.73 28.21 -4.61
CA PHE A 182 -3.72 28.73 -5.56
C PHE A 182 -5.11 28.06 -5.41
N LEU A 183 -5.16 26.76 -5.14
CA LEU A 183 -6.41 26.02 -4.94
C LEU A 183 -6.99 26.17 -3.52
N ASN A 184 -6.16 26.42 -2.51
CA ASN A 184 -6.55 26.44 -1.10
C ASN A 184 -7.18 27.77 -0.68
N ASP A 185 -6.80 28.89 -1.32
CA ASP A 185 -7.30 30.23 -0.97
C ASP A 185 -8.80 30.44 -1.31
N LYS A 186 -9.41 29.55 -2.11
CA LYS A 186 -10.86 29.61 -2.42
C LYS A 186 -11.61 28.27 -2.49
N PHE A 187 -10.95 27.16 -2.84
CA PHE A 187 -11.64 25.94 -3.27
C PHE A 187 -11.61 24.82 -2.22
N LEU A 188 -10.45 24.51 -1.63
CA LEU A 188 -10.31 23.38 -0.68
C LEU A 188 -10.96 23.63 0.69
N TYR A 189 -11.08 24.88 1.15
CA TYR A 189 -11.80 25.20 2.39
C TYR A 189 -13.30 24.84 2.32
N ARG A 190 -13.91 24.85 1.13
CA ARG A 190 -15.33 24.44 0.94
C ARG A 190 -15.55 22.93 0.88
N LEU A 191 -14.50 22.15 0.61
CA LEU A 191 -14.57 20.68 0.51
C LEU A 191 -14.10 19.97 1.80
N ARG A 192 -13.43 20.68 2.72
CA ARG A 192 -12.98 20.15 4.02
C ARG A 192 -14.09 20.11 5.08
N GLY A 193 -15.33 20.39 4.69
CA GLY A 193 -16.52 20.26 5.54
C GLY A 193 -17.28 18.96 5.25
N ASN A 194 -17.24 18.05 6.22
CA ASN A 194 -18.05 16.83 6.37
C ASN A 194 -17.73 15.60 5.52
N GLY A 195 -17.38 14.53 6.24
CA GLY A 195 -17.85 13.18 5.92
C GLY A 195 -16.77 12.21 5.48
N SER A 196 -16.72 11.08 6.16
CA SER A 196 -16.00 9.87 5.76
C SER A 196 -16.38 9.44 4.34
N TYR A 197 -15.57 9.79 3.34
CA TYR A 197 -15.77 9.36 1.96
C TYR A 197 -14.86 8.16 1.63
N SER A 198 -15.49 7.12 1.09
CA SER A 198 -14.84 5.92 0.55
C SER A 198 -13.68 6.28 -0.37
N ASN A 199 -12.58 5.54 -0.26
CA ASN A 199 -11.37 5.70 -1.07
C ASN A 199 -11.63 5.68 -2.59
N THR A 200 -12.74 5.07 -3.04
CA THR A 200 -13.14 5.06 -4.45
C THR A 200 -13.63 6.42 -4.94
N THR A 201 -14.41 7.13 -4.14
CA THR A 201 -14.98 8.44 -4.52
C THR A 201 -13.91 9.54 -4.51
N LEU A 202 -12.92 9.42 -3.63
CA LEU A 202 -11.79 10.36 -3.56
C LEU A 202 -10.86 10.24 -4.79
N VAL A 203 -10.64 9.01 -5.27
CA VAL A 203 -9.84 8.78 -6.49
C VAL A 203 -10.55 9.33 -7.73
N GLU A 204 -11.87 9.11 -7.85
CA GLU A 204 -12.66 9.65 -8.97
C GLU A 204 -12.69 11.20 -9.01
N ILE A 205 -12.78 11.83 -7.83
CA ILE A 205 -12.73 13.29 -7.72
C ILE A 205 -11.32 13.80 -8.06
N ALA A 206 -10.27 13.13 -7.60
CA ALA A 206 -8.89 13.49 -7.94
C ALA A 206 -8.62 13.38 -9.45
N ASP A 207 -9.07 12.30 -10.09
CA ASP A 207 -8.94 12.09 -11.53
C ASP A 207 -9.68 13.17 -12.33
N THR A 208 -10.84 13.61 -11.85
CA THR A 208 -11.60 14.71 -12.45
C THR A 208 -10.84 16.04 -12.37
N ILE A 209 -10.23 16.33 -11.22
CA ILE A 209 -9.45 17.57 -11.01
C ILE A 209 -8.19 17.58 -11.87
N VAL A 210 -7.47 16.46 -11.95
CA VAL A 210 -6.29 16.31 -12.82
C VAL A 210 -6.67 16.57 -14.27
N THR A 211 -7.80 16.04 -14.72
CA THR A 211 -8.29 16.23 -16.09
C THR A 211 -8.60 17.71 -16.37
N VAL A 212 -9.27 18.39 -15.42
CA VAL A 212 -9.56 19.83 -15.54
C VAL A 212 -8.28 20.66 -15.54
N ALA A 213 -7.33 20.36 -14.66
CA ALA A 213 -6.05 21.05 -14.59
C ALA A 213 -5.22 20.83 -15.88
N ALA A 214 -5.26 19.64 -16.46
CA ALA A 214 -4.63 19.34 -17.75
C ALA A 214 -5.23 20.21 -18.85
N CYS A 215 -6.56 20.34 -18.91
CA CYS A 215 -7.25 21.23 -19.86
C CYS A 215 -6.90 22.71 -19.67
N LEU A 216 -6.82 23.20 -18.43
CA LEU A 216 -6.40 24.57 -18.14
C LEU A 216 -4.95 24.81 -18.58
N LEU A 217 -4.06 23.83 -18.39
CA LEU A 217 -2.68 23.91 -18.85
C LEU A 217 -2.61 24.05 -20.38
N LEU A 218 -3.48 23.37 -21.13
CA LEU A 218 -3.58 23.55 -22.60
C LEU A 218 -3.91 25.01 -22.95
N VAL A 219 -4.90 25.60 -22.27
CA VAL A 219 -5.37 26.98 -22.52
C VAL A 219 -4.34 28.02 -22.08
N ILE A 220 -3.70 27.84 -20.92
CA ILE A 220 -2.65 28.74 -20.45
C ILE A 220 -1.47 28.71 -21.43
N SER A 221 -1.11 27.52 -21.92
CA SER A 221 -0.02 27.36 -22.87
C SER A 221 -0.27 28.11 -24.18
N THR A 222 -1.50 28.09 -24.73
CA THR A 222 -1.84 28.87 -25.94
C THR A 222 -1.82 30.38 -25.67
N ILE A 223 -2.29 30.84 -24.51
CA ILE A 223 -2.27 32.25 -24.13
C ILE A 223 -0.83 32.76 -23.97
N VAL A 224 0.04 32.00 -23.30
CA VAL A 224 1.46 32.37 -23.14
C VAL A 224 2.15 32.49 -24.50
N LEU A 225 1.84 31.59 -25.42
CA LEU A 225 2.37 31.63 -26.79
C LEU A 225 1.96 32.90 -27.56
N TYR A 226 0.77 33.43 -27.30
CA TYR A 226 0.27 34.65 -27.94
C TYR A 226 1.14 35.88 -27.64
N PHE A 227 1.65 35.99 -26.41
CA PHE A 227 2.47 37.15 -25.99
C PHE A 227 3.92 37.09 -26.46
N ILE A 228 4.43 35.89 -26.77
CA ILE A 228 5.82 35.72 -27.21
C ILE A 228 5.88 36.03 -28.70
N HIS A 229 6.68 37.01 -29.10
CA HIS A 229 6.80 37.41 -30.52
C HIS A 229 7.96 36.71 -31.25
N SER A 230 8.94 36.16 -30.51
CA SER A 230 10.09 35.46 -31.07
C SER A 230 9.78 34.00 -31.41
N THR A 231 10.00 33.59 -32.66
CA THR A 231 9.73 32.24 -33.16
C THR A 231 10.54 31.16 -32.43
N ILE A 232 11.80 31.44 -32.09
CA ILE A 232 12.67 30.50 -31.36
C ILE A 232 12.18 30.33 -29.92
N ALA A 233 11.77 31.43 -29.28
CA ALA A 233 11.22 31.39 -27.93
C ALA A 233 9.86 30.66 -27.90
N ARG A 234 9.01 30.85 -28.91
CA ARG A 234 7.76 30.09 -29.07
C ARG A 234 8.00 28.59 -29.10
N LEU A 235 8.98 28.13 -29.90
CA LEU A 235 9.30 26.71 -30.01
C LEU A 235 9.80 26.11 -28.69
N GLY A 236 10.68 26.85 -27.99
CA GLY A 236 11.16 26.42 -26.67
C GLY A 236 10.05 26.31 -25.63
N VAL A 237 9.12 27.26 -25.62
CA VAL A 237 7.99 27.25 -24.69
C VAL A 237 7.00 26.13 -25.00
N VAL A 238 6.74 25.82 -26.28
CA VAL A 238 5.92 24.65 -26.64
C VAL A 238 6.56 23.35 -26.18
N ALA A 239 7.86 23.17 -26.41
CA ALA A 239 8.57 21.99 -25.94
C ALA A 239 8.49 21.85 -24.41
N ALA A 240 8.64 22.95 -23.66
CA ALA A 240 8.50 22.97 -22.21
C ALA A 240 7.09 22.56 -21.75
N PHE A 241 6.03 23.15 -22.33
CA PHE A 241 4.66 22.81 -21.95
C PHE A 241 4.27 21.37 -22.30
N ILE A 242 4.74 20.83 -23.43
CA ILE A 242 4.51 19.43 -23.80
C ILE A 242 5.17 18.50 -22.77
N MET A 243 6.40 18.81 -22.33
CA MET A 243 7.05 18.03 -21.28
C MET A 243 6.28 18.07 -19.96
N VAL A 244 5.82 19.25 -19.53
CA VAL A 244 5.02 19.38 -18.30
C VAL A 244 3.72 18.59 -18.40
N PHE A 245 3.02 18.68 -19.54
CA PHE A 245 1.79 17.91 -19.80
C PHE A 245 2.03 16.39 -19.78
N ALA A 246 3.11 15.91 -20.42
CA ALA A 246 3.45 14.50 -20.43
C ALA A 246 3.84 13.96 -19.04
N VAL A 247 4.58 14.74 -18.25
CA VAL A 247 4.92 14.41 -16.86
C VAL A 247 3.65 14.36 -16.00
N MET A 248 2.76 15.33 -16.17
CA MET A 248 1.47 15.36 -15.46
C MET A 248 0.64 14.10 -15.76
N LEU A 249 0.44 13.73 -17.03
CA LEU A 249 -0.31 12.52 -17.38
C LEU A 249 0.38 11.25 -16.85
N LYS A 250 1.71 11.17 -16.86
CA LYS A 250 2.45 10.01 -16.34
C LYS A 250 2.29 9.85 -14.83
N VAL A 251 2.28 10.95 -14.09
CA VAL A 251 2.19 10.94 -12.62
C VAL A 251 0.76 10.67 -12.17
N PHE A 252 -0.22 11.26 -12.86
CA PHE A 252 -1.60 11.31 -12.37
C PHE A 252 -2.57 10.37 -13.11
N THR A 253 -2.17 9.76 -14.23
CA THR A 253 -3.06 8.87 -14.99
C THR A 253 -2.47 7.46 -15.07
N LYS A 254 -3.30 6.43 -14.87
CA LYS A 254 -2.95 5.02 -15.13
C LYS A 254 -3.01 4.66 -16.63
N GLY A 255 -2.62 5.60 -17.49
CA GLY A 255 -2.63 5.43 -18.94
C GLY A 255 -1.45 4.59 -19.41
N SER A 256 -1.63 3.83 -20.49
CA SER A 256 -0.50 3.14 -21.10
C SER A 256 0.49 4.16 -21.68
N ARG A 257 1.76 3.77 -21.85
CA ARG A 257 2.79 4.66 -22.44
C ARG A 257 2.37 5.16 -23.83
N ILE A 258 1.58 4.38 -24.55
CA ILE A 258 1.09 4.71 -25.89
C ILE A 258 0.03 5.83 -25.81
N ASP A 259 -0.87 5.78 -24.81
CA ASP A 259 -1.91 6.79 -24.63
C ASP A 259 -1.33 8.16 -24.26
N ILE A 260 -0.29 8.17 -23.42
CA ILE A 260 0.42 9.40 -23.03
C ILE A 260 1.10 10.04 -24.25
N LEU A 261 1.74 9.22 -25.10
CA LEU A 261 2.39 9.71 -26.32
C LEU A 261 1.37 10.23 -27.33
N ALA A 262 0.22 9.57 -27.47
CA ALA A 262 -0.87 10.03 -28.33
C ALA A 262 -1.44 11.38 -27.86
N ALA A 263 -1.68 11.53 -26.56
CA ALA A 263 -2.15 12.79 -25.97
C ALA A 263 -1.13 13.92 -26.13
N ALA A 264 0.17 13.64 -25.89
CA ALA A 264 1.24 14.61 -26.09
C ALA A 264 1.38 15.04 -27.56
N ALA A 265 1.25 14.10 -28.51
CA ALA A 265 1.29 14.40 -29.95
C ALA A 265 0.08 15.24 -30.40
N ALA A 266 -1.12 14.95 -29.88
CA ALA A 266 -2.31 15.75 -30.12
C ALA A 266 -2.13 17.19 -29.61
N PHE A 267 -1.61 17.34 -28.39
CA PHE A 267 -1.30 18.66 -27.83
C PHE A 267 -0.26 19.42 -28.65
N ALA A 268 0.83 18.75 -29.04
CA ALA A 268 1.87 19.34 -29.87
C ALA A 268 1.32 19.85 -31.20
N SER A 269 0.42 19.09 -31.82
CA SER A 269 -0.21 19.45 -33.09
C SER A 269 -1.05 20.72 -32.96
N VAL A 270 -1.84 20.85 -31.89
CA VAL A 270 -2.63 22.06 -31.62
C VAL A 270 -1.72 23.29 -31.44
N GLN A 271 -0.65 23.16 -30.66
CA GLN A 271 0.27 24.28 -30.40
C GLN A 271 1.06 24.73 -31.65
N VAL A 272 1.51 23.79 -32.46
CA VAL A 272 2.25 24.09 -33.70
C VAL A 272 1.37 24.86 -34.70
N VAL A 273 0.07 24.55 -34.77
CA VAL A 273 -0.87 25.32 -35.61
C VAL A 273 -0.97 26.77 -35.16
N PHE A 274 -1.02 27.04 -33.85
CA PHE A 274 -1.05 28.41 -33.32
C PHE A 274 0.25 29.19 -33.54
N ILE A 275 1.40 28.51 -33.59
CA ILE A 275 2.67 29.15 -34.01
C ILE A 275 2.60 29.56 -35.48
N GLY A 276 2.01 28.72 -36.33
CA GLY A 276 1.89 28.95 -37.77
C GLY A 276 1.00 30.15 -38.13
N THR A 277 -0.07 30.39 -37.38
CA THR A 277 -1.03 31.48 -37.66
C THR A 277 -0.61 32.85 -37.12
N THR A 278 0.29 32.90 -36.14
CA THR A 278 0.77 34.14 -35.50
C THR A 278 2.06 34.68 -36.12
N SER A 279 2.45 34.14 -37.28
CA SER A 279 3.67 34.49 -38.02
C SER A 279 3.40 35.25 -39.34
N THR A 280 2.13 35.59 -39.60
CA THR A 280 1.67 36.53 -40.64
C THR A 280 1.19 37.81 -40.01
#